data_AF-A0A2I3G7F8-F1
#
_entry.id   AF-A0A2I3G7F8-F1
#
_cell.length_a   1.000
_cell.length_b   1.000
_cell.length_c   1.000
_cell.angle_alpha   90.00
_cell.angle_beta   90.00
_cell.angle_gamma   90.00
#
_symmetry.space_group_name_H-M   'P 1'
#
loop_
_entity.id
_entity.type
_entity.pdbx_description
1 polymer ?
#
loop_
_entity_poly.entity_id
_entity_poly.type
_entity_poly.pdbx_seq_one_letter_code
_entity_poly.pdbx_strand_id
1 'polypeptide(L)'
;MPLLESCSLAGHFRNCSDTESEGEIFNSLVQYFVKAMPLVEESSLLEDSSVTFPVVIIGNGPSGICLSYMLSGYRPYLSSEAIHPNAILNSKLEEARHLSIVDQDLEYLSEGLEGDRVMPEEIARYYKRYVKVMGLQKNFRDNTYITSVSRLYRGQDDDSQDRDISTEKSNLINRNWEIRGYQRIADGSHVPFCLFAENAALATGTLDSPAHVEIEGEDFPFVFHSVPEFGAAINRGNLCGKMDPVLIVGSGLTAADAVLCAYNSNIPVIHVFRRRVSDPSLIFKQLPKKLYPEYHKVYHMMCTQSYSVDSSLSSDYTSFPQHHVLSFKPDMKCVLQSVSAWKKIFKPSAAVVLIGSHPILSFLKDQGCYLGRKSSQPITCKGNLVEIDTYTYECIKEANLFALGPLVGDSFVGFLKGGALGVTRCLATRQKKKQHLFVERGGGDGIA
;
A
#
# COMPACT_ATOMS: atom_id res chain seq x y z
N MET A 1 -37.37 6.19 -42.85
CA MET A 1 -37.28 7.65 -43.03
C MET A 1 -37.84 8.32 -41.78
N PRO A 2 -37.23 9.37 -41.23
CA PRO A 2 -35.83 9.76 -41.42
C PRO A 2 -35.12 10.35 -40.16
N LEU A 3 -33.77 10.33 -40.19
CA LEU A 3 -32.80 11.36 -39.71
C LEU A 3 -32.64 11.59 -38.19
N LEU A 4 -31.47 11.85 -37.60
CA LEU A 4 -30.13 12.31 -38.04
C LEU A 4 -29.03 11.54 -37.25
N GLU A 5 -27.92 11.07 -37.81
CA GLU A 5 -26.70 11.77 -38.30
C GLU A 5 -25.97 12.72 -37.33
N SER A 6 -24.84 12.22 -36.82
CA SER A 6 -23.53 12.86 -36.62
C SER A 6 -23.43 14.35 -36.26
N CYS A 7 -22.75 14.64 -35.14
CA CYS A 7 -21.69 15.64 -35.09
C CYS A 7 -20.64 15.30 -34.00
N SER A 8 -19.40 15.22 -34.47
CA SER A 8 -18.15 15.26 -33.69
C SER A 8 -18.00 16.62 -33.02
N LEU A 9 -17.46 16.64 -31.79
CA LEU A 9 -16.68 17.78 -31.31
C LEU A 9 -15.58 17.30 -30.37
N ALA A 10 -14.37 17.39 -30.89
CA ALA A 10 -13.12 17.25 -30.19
C ALA A 10 -12.97 18.32 -29.09
N GLY A 11 -12.24 17.92 -28.06
CA GLY A 11 -11.47 18.69 -27.08
C GLY A 11 -11.77 20.18 -26.87
N HIS A 12 -12.07 20.52 -25.62
CA HIS A 12 -11.54 21.73 -25.01
C HIS A 12 -10.99 21.40 -23.61
N PHE A 13 -9.66 21.45 -23.51
CA PHE A 13 -8.97 21.75 -22.27
C PHE A 13 -9.60 22.99 -21.63
N ARG A 14 -10.02 22.90 -20.37
CA ARG A 14 -10.09 24.08 -19.51
C ARG A 14 -9.04 23.94 -18.41
N ASN A 15 -7.99 24.74 -18.57
CA ASN A 15 -7.20 25.23 -17.47
C ASN A 15 -8.16 25.90 -16.47
N CYS A 16 -8.18 25.42 -15.23
CA CYS A 16 -8.74 26.19 -14.12
C CYS A 16 -7.58 26.84 -13.39
N SER A 17 -7.08 27.93 -13.97
CA SER A 17 -6.61 29.06 -13.18
C SER A 17 -7.87 29.83 -12.79
N ASP A 18 -8.26 29.77 -11.52
CA ASP A 18 -8.42 30.98 -10.70
C ASP A 18 -8.90 30.64 -9.29
N THR A 19 -8.39 31.46 -8.39
CA THR A 19 -8.63 31.63 -6.97
C THR A 19 -10.11 31.52 -6.54
N GLU A 20 -10.46 30.41 -5.91
CA GLU A 20 -11.57 30.37 -4.94
C GLU A 20 -10.94 30.37 -3.54
N SER A 21 -11.37 31.31 -2.71
CA SER A 21 -10.78 31.59 -1.40
C SER A 21 -10.85 30.38 -0.46
N GLU A 22 -9.70 30.00 0.09
CA GLU A 22 -9.48 28.87 1.01
C GLU A 22 -10.43 28.82 2.23
N GLY A 23 -11.14 29.92 2.53
CA GLY A 23 -12.07 30.04 3.65
C GLY A 23 -13.48 29.45 3.42
N GLU A 24 -13.98 29.38 2.18
CA GLU A 24 -15.36 28.92 1.92
C GLU A 24 -15.45 27.38 1.74
N ILE A 25 -14.38 26.75 1.25
CA ILE A 25 -14.21 25.28 1.27
C ILE A 25 -14.00 24.78 2.72
N PHE A 26 -13.49 25.65 3.61
CA PHE A 26 -13.18 25.33 5.00
C PHE A 26 -14.43 25.00 5.83
N ASN A 27 -15.57 25.62 5.54
CA ASN A 27 -16.81 25.40 6.30
C ASN A 27 -17.68 24.25 5.76
N SER A 28 -17.56 23.89 4.48
CA SER A 28 -18.38 22.83 3.88
C SER A 28 -17.96 21.40 4.27
N LEU A 29 -16.72 21.19 4.75
CA LEU A 29 -16.18 19.84 5.03
C LEU A 29 -16.02 19.50 6.53
N VAL A 30 -16.25 20.46 7.43
CA VAL A 30 -16.09 20.28 8.88
C VAL A 30 -17.29 19.53 9.52
N GLN A 31 -18.41 19.38 8.81
CA GLN A 31 -19.60 18.70 9.32
C GLN A 31 -19.56 17.17 9.32
N TYR A 32 -18.50 16.53 8.77
CA TYR A 32 -18.63 15.13 8.36
C TYR A 32 -18.44 14.04 9.42
N PHE A 33 -17.86 14.27 10.60
CA PHE A 33 -17.65 13.17 11.56
C PHE A 33 -17.56 13.64 13.01
N VAL A 34 -18.66 13.53 13.78
CA VAL A 34 -18.62 13.75 15.24
C VAL A 34 -19.45 12.72 15.99
N LYS A 35 -18.74 11.73 16.55
CA LYS A 35 -18.96 11.33 17.95
C LYS A 35 -17.68 10.72 18.50
N ALA A 36 -16.90 11.55 19.20
CA ALA A 36 -15.76 11.10 19.97
C ALA A 36 -16.22 10.41 21.27
N MET A 37 -15.59 9.31 21.66
CA MET A 37 -15.54 8.90 23.06
C MET A 37 -14.29 9.53 23.69
N PRO A 38 -14.37 10.06 24.92
CA PRO A 38 -13.26 10.79 25.53
C PRO A 38 -12.22 9.80 26.03
N LEU A 39 -10.98 9.92 25.57
CA LEU A 39 -9.82 9.40 26.29
C LEU A 39 -8.62 10.35 26.16
N VAL A 40 -8.22 10.79 27.36
CA VAL A 40 -6.98 11.44 27.79
C VAL A 40 -6.84 12.91 27.38
N GLU A 41 -7.20 13.77 28.34
CA GLU A 41 -6.77 15.16 28.41
C GLU A 41 -5.24 15.27 28.51
N GLU A 42 -4.76 16.31 27.87
CA GLU A 42 -3.36 16.66 27.71
C GLU A 42 -2.81 17.23 29.03
N SER A 43 -1.78 16.61 29.60
CA SER A 43 -0.94 17.26 30.60
C SER A 43 0.52 16.87 30.41
N SER A 44 1.32 17.88 30.06
CA SER A 44 2.77 18.01 30.28
C SER A 44 3.67 16.87 29.79
N LEU A 45 4.19 17.02 28.56
CA LEU A 45 5.41 16.32 28.13
C LEU A 45 6.63 17.11 28.62
N LEU A 46 7.21 16.64 29.72
CA LEU A 46 8.65 16.62 30.06
C LEU A 46 8.78 15.93 31.43
N GLU A 47 9.79 15.08 31.57
CA GLU A 47 10.26 14.32 32.75
C GLU A 47 9.84 12.83 32.88
N ASP A 48 10.81 11.96 32.56
CA ASP A 48 11.15 10.68 33.20
C ASP A 48 10.06 9.65 33.56
N SER A 49 9.24 9.26 32.58
CA SER A 49 8.64 7.92 32.58
C SER A 49 8.61 7.32 31.18
N SER A 50 8.94 6.03 31.06
CA SER A 50 8.92 5.28 29.81
C SER A 50 7.47 5.12 29.32
N VAL A 51 6.94 6.13 28.62
CA VAL A 51 5.60 6.11 28.04
C VAL A 51 5.50 4.91 27.11
N THR A 52 4.66 3.94 27.50
CA THR A 52 4.34 2.77 26.68
C THR A 52 3.08 3.08 25.91
N PHE A 53 3.19 3.06 24.58
CA PHE A 53 2.05 3.26 23.68
C PHE A 53 1.21 1.99 23.59
N PRO A 54 -0.13 2.08 23.52
CA PRO A 54 -0.96 0.90 23.28
C PRO A 54 -0.66 0.22 21.93
N VAL A 55 -0.46 1.03 20.89
CA VAL A 55 -0.15 0.58 19.53
C VAL A 55 0.79 1.58 18.86
N VAL A 56 1.84 1.08 18.20
CA VAL A 56 2.62 1.87 17.24
C VAL A 56 2.44 1.28 15.83
N ILE A 57 2.10 2.14 14.87
CA ILE A 57 1.95 1.78 13.46
C ILE A 57 3.21 2.20 12.72
N ILE A 58 3.84 1.27 12.02
CA ILE A 58 5.07 1.49 11.26
C ILE A 58 4.70 1.59 9.78
N GLY A 59 4.60 2.82 9.28
CA GLY A 59 4.30 3.13 7.88
C GLY A 59 3.13 4.11 7.74
N ASN A 60 3.37 5.19 6.99
CA ASN A 60 2.38 6.27 6.76
C ASN A 60 1.58 6.07 5.47
N GLY A 61 1.61 4.86 4.90
CA GLY A 61 0.82 4.51 3.72
C GLY A 61 -0.68 4.37 4.02
N PRO A 62 -1.52 4.11 2.99
CA PRO A 62 -2.95 3.96 3.15
C PRO A 62 -3.38 2.93 4.22
N SER A 63 -2.68 1.81 4.36
CA SER A 63 -2.94 0.81 5.41
C SER A 63 -2.77 1.39 6.82
N GLY A 64 -1.66 2.10 7.05
CA GLY A 64 -1.38 2.73 8.34
C GLY A 64 -2.35 3.85 8.66
N ILE A 65 -2.76 4.62 7.65
CA ILE A 65 -3.79 5.67 7.80
C ILE A 65 -5.15 5.08 8.15
N CYS A 66 -5.59 4.03 7.44
CA CYS A 66 -6.83 3.33 7.76
C CYS A 66 -6.84 2.77 9.19
N LEU A 67 -5.72 2.18 9.63
CA LEU A 67 -5.59 1.66 10.99
C LEU A 67 -5.61 2.79 12.03
N SER A 68 -4.84 3.87 11.83
CA SER A 68 -4.83 5.05 12.72
C SER A 68 -6.22 5.68 12.85
N TYR A 69 -6.94 5.77 11.72
CA TYR A 69 -8.32 6.25 11.69
C TYR A 69 -9.25 5.41 12.59
N MET A 70 -9.24 4.08 12.43
CA MET A 70 -10.10 3.19 13.23
C MET A 70 -9.69 3.15 14.71
N LEU A 71 -8.39 3.18 15.02
CA LEU A 71 -7.89 3.21 16.40
C LEU A 71 -8.19 4.54 17.11
N SER A 72 -8.35 5.63 16.37
CA SER A 72 -8.77 6.93 16.91
C SER A 72 -10.27 7.00 17.27
N GLY A 73 -10.96 5.87 17.29
CA GLY A 73 -12.36 5.76 17.66
C GLY A 73 -13.33 6.00 16.52
N TYR A 74 -12.86 6.38 15.33
CA TYR A 74 -13.75 6.55 14.19
C TYR A 74 -14.30 5.19 13.73
N ARG A 75 -15.63 5.15 13.57
CA ARG A 75 -16.37 4.05 12.97
C ARG A 75 -17.16 4.63 11.80
N PRO A 76 -16.96 4.14 10.56
CA PRO A 76 -17.56 4.78 9.40
C PRO A 76 -19.04 4.42 9.31
N TYR A 77 -19.93 5.36 9.59
CA TYR A 77 -21.36 5.25 9.27
C TYR A 77 -21.65 6.06 8.01
N LEU A 78 -22.69 5.69 7.26
CA LEU A 78 -23.20 6.56 6.20
C LEU A 78 -23.83 7.80 6.85
N SER A 79 -23.31 8.99 6.53
CA SER A 79 -23.80 10.26 7.07
C SER A 79 -25.21 10.56 6.57
N SER A 80 -25.99 11.30 7.37
CA SER A 80 -27.37 11.63 7.07
C SER A 80 -27.61 12.39 5.79
N GLU A 81 -26.62 13.20 5.46
CA GLU A 81 -26.62 14.20 4.41
C GLU A 81 -25.75 13.77 3.23
N ALA A 82 -25.07 12.61 3.34
CA ALA A 82 -24.15 12.13 2.33
C ALA A 82 -24.90 11.37 1.24
N ILE A 83 -24.80 11.87 0.01
CA ILE A 83 -25.23 11.15 -1.19
C ILE A 83 -23.97 10.64 -1.90
N HIS A 84 -23.84 9.32 -2.01
CA HIS A 84 -22.75 8.70 -2.73
C HIS A 84 -22.91 8.93 -4.25
N PRO A 85 -21.85 9.33 -4.99
CA PRO A 85 -21.94 9.66 -6.42
C PRO A 85 -22.38 8.48 -7.31
N ASN A 86 -22.09 7.25 -6.90
CA ASN A 86 -22.68 6.06 -7.52
C ASN A 86 -24.07 5.79 -6.91
N ALA A 87 -25.11 5.96 -7.71
CA ALA A 87 -26.51 5.80 -7.30
C ALA A 87 -26.85 4.39 -6.81
N ILE A 88 -26.22 3.35 -7.37
CA ILE A 88 -26.41 1.96 -6.95
C ILE A 88 -25.82 1.77 -5.55
N LEU A 89 -24.58 2.19 -5.33
CA LEU A 89 -23.96 2.13 -4.00
C LEU A 89 -24.77 2.96 -2.99
N ASN A 90 -25.23 4.14 -3.38
CA ASN A 90 -26.02 5.01 -2.51
C ASN A 90 -27.28 4.30 -2.02
N SER A 91 -28.06 3.71 -2.93
CA SER A 91 -29.26 2.95 -2.57
C SER A 91 -28.95 1.84 -1.58
N LYS A 92 -27.89 1.06 -1.84
CA LYS A 92 -27.51 -0.07 -0.99
C LYS A 92 -27.00 0.36 0.39
N LEU A 93 -26.25 1.47 0.47
CA LEU A 93 -25.78 2.02 1.75
C LEU A 93 -26.93 2.56 2.61
N GLU A 94 -27.96 3.13 1.99
CA GLU A 94 -29.14 3.67 2.69
C GLU A 94 -29.97 2.55 3.37
N GLU A 95 -30.04 1.35 2.79
CA GLU A 95 -30.79 0.22 3.35
C GLU A 95 -30.34 -0.16 4.78
N ALA A 96 -29.04 -0.03 5.07
CA ALA A 96 -28.44 -0.41 6.33
C ALA A 96 -27.75 0.77 7.04
N ARG A 97 -28.27 1.99 6.87
CA ARG A 97 -27.63 3.24 7.35
C ARG A 97 -27.32 3.28 8.86
N HIS A 98 -28.11 2.58 9.65
CA HIS A 98 -27.96 2.47 11.10
C HIS A 98 -26.76 1.60 11.51
N LEU A 99 -26.25 0.77 10.60
CA LEU A 99 -25.06 -0.04 10.78
C LEU A 99 -23.83 0.73 10.28
N SER A 100 -22.73 0.58 11.01
CA SER A 100 -21.43 1.02 10.52
C SER A 100 -21.12 0.25 9.23
N ILE A 101 -20.50 0.89 8.25
CA ILE A 101 -20.08 0.29 6.97
C ILE A 101 -19.23 -0.97 7.21
N VAL A 102 -18.49 -1.01 8.33
CA VAL A 102 -17.68 -2.19 8.71
C VAL A 102 -18.50 -3.40 9.16
N ASP A 103 -19.77 -3.19 9.50
CA ASP A 103 -20.71 -4.20 9.96
C ASP A 103 -21.78 -4.52 8.89
N GLN A 104 -21.68 -3.90 7.70
CA GLN A 104 -22.56 -4.15 6.55
C GLN A 104 -21.98 -5.23 5.61
N ASP A 105 -22.83 -5.80 4.76
CA ASP A 105 -22.42 -6.79 3.74
C ASP A 105 -21.68 -6.11 2.58
N LEU A 106 -20.36 -6.20 2.59
CA LEU A 106 -19.50 -5.60 1.57
C LEU A 106 -19.66 -6.24 0.18
N GLU A 107 -20.04 -7.52 0.09
CA GLU A 107 -20.25 -8.20 -1.19
C GLU A 107 -21.48 -7.61 -1.87
N TYR A 108 -22.58 -7.47 -1.12
CA TYR A 108 -23.78 -6.78 -1.57
C TYR A 108 -23.49 -5.33 -2.00
N LEU A 109 -22.81 -4.55 -1.16
CA LEU A 109 -22.49 -3.14 -1.46
C LEU A 109 -21.67 -2.99 -2.75
N SER A 110 -20.77 -3.93 -3.03
CA SER A 110 -19.86 -3.87 -4.19
C SER A 110 -20.50 -4.24 -5.53
N GLU A 111 -21.66 -4.91 -5.51
CA GLU A 111 -22.32 -5.39 -6.72
C GLU A 111 -22.90 -4.22 -7.52
N GLY A 112 -22.60 -4.20 -8.83
CA GLY A 112 -23.12 -3.21 -9.76
C GLY A 112 -22.30 -1.91 -9.84
N LEU A 113 -21.24 -1.78 -9.05
CA LEU A 113 -20.34 -0.62 -9.12
C LEU A 113 -19.41 -0.75 -10.33
N GLU A 114 -19.65 0.05 -11.36
CA GLU A 114 -18.71 0.33 -12.44
C GLU A 114 -18.12 1.72 -12.17
N GLY A 115 -16.80 1.84 -12.16
CA GLY A 115 -16.14 3.12 -11.93
C GLY A 115 -14.79 3.16 -12.63
N ASP A 116 -14.43 4.34 -13.13
CA ASP A 116 -13.10 4.58 -13.69
C ASP A 116 -12.05 4.47 -12.59
N ARG A 117 -10.95 3.78 -12.91
CA ARG A 117 -9.84 3.64 -11.98
C ARG A 117 -9.15 4.98 -11.75
N VAL A 118 -8.95 5.29 -10.48
CA VAL A 118 -8.17 6.45 -10.01
C VAL A 118 -6.67 6.14 -10.07
N MET A 119 -5.86 7.10 -10.51
CA MET A 119 -4.40 6.92 -10.58
C MET A 119 -3.76 6.85 -9.18
N PRO A 120 -2.68 6.08 -8.98
CA PRO A 120 -2.00 5.96 -7.68
C PRO A 120 -1.61 7.31 -7.05
N GLU A 121 -1.21 8.29 -7.86
CA GLU A 121 -0.82 9.64 -7.41
C GLU A 121 -2.00 10.41 -6.82
N GLU A 122 -3.19 10.26 -7.42
CA GLU A 122 -4.42 10.87 -6.92
C GLU A 122 -4.86 10.22 -5.61
N ILE A 123 -4.72 8.90 -5.50
CA ILE A 123 -4.96 8.16 -4.25
C ILE A 123 -3.99 8.65 -3.15
N ALA A 124 -2.70 8.82 -3.45
CA ALA A 124 -1.73 9.33 -2.50
C ALA A 124 -2.08 10.75 -2.02
N ARG A 125 -2.49 11.63 -2.94
CA ARG A 125 -2.96 12.99 -2.61
C ARG A 125 -4.21 12.96 -1.74
N TYR A 126 -5.16 12.07 -2.05
CA TYR A 126 -6.36 11.85 -1.25
C TYR A 126 -6.00 11.48 0.18
N TYR A 127 -5.16 10.45 0.41
CA TYR A 127 -4.82 10.01 1.76
C TYR A 127 -4.02 11.07 2.55
N LYS A 128 -3.16 11.84 1.88
CA LYS A 128 -2.46 12.97 2.51
C LYS A 128 -3.43 14.05 2.98
N ARG A 129 -4.46 14.37 2.18
CA ARG A 129 -5.53 15.30 2.57
C ARG A 129 -6.42 14.69 3.66
N TYR A 130 -6.71 13.40 3.57
CA TYR A 130 -7.56 12.67 4.52
C TYR A 130 -7.02 12.76 5.95
N VAL A 131 -5.71 12.58 6.16
CA VAL A 131 -5.08 12.74 7.49
C VAL A 131 -5.37 14.12 8.08
N LYS A 132 -5.36 15.18 7.26
CA LYS A 132 -5.64 16.55 7.71
C LYS A 132 -7.11 16.78 8.03
N VAL A 133 -8.00 16.36 7.12
CA VAL A 133 -9.45 16.56 7.23
C VAL A 133 -10.02 15.83 8.44
N MET A 134 -9.47 14.65 8.74
CA MET A 134 -9.96 13.78 9.82
C MET A 134 -9.33 14.06 11.19
N GLY A 135 -8.52 15.13 11.31
CA GLY A 135 -7.88 15.49 12.58
C GLY A 135 -6.87 14.45 13.08
N LEU A 136 -6.30 13.64 12.19
CA LEU A 136 -5.41 12.54 12.56
C LEU A 136 -3.95 12.98 12.70
N GLN A 137 -3.61 14.23 12.34
CA GLN A 137 -2.23 14.72 12.26
C GLN A 137 -1.40 14.41 13.51
N LYS A 138 -2.00 14.50 14.70
CA LYS A 138 -1.36 14.22 16.00
C LYS A 138 -0.78 12.80 16.12
N ASN A 139 -1.31 11.85 15.34
CA ASN A 139 -0.87 10.45 15.35
C ASN A 139 0.29 10.18 14.38
N PHE A 140 0.66 11.15 13.53
CA PHE A 140 1.67 10.97 12.49
C PHE A 140 2.95 11.72 12.82
N ARG A 141 4.08 11.11 12.45
CA ARG A 141 5.39 11.74 12.50
C ARG A 141 6.01 11.64 11.11
N ASP A 142 6.23 12.80 10.50
CA ASP A 142 6.89 12.92 9.20
C ASP A 142 8.42 12.91 9.37
N ASN A 143 9.13 12.49 8.33
CA ASN A 143 10.60 12.39 8.30
C ASN A 143 11.17 11.48 9.39
N THR A 144 10.42 10.47 9.81
CA THR A 144 10.81 9.51 10.83
C THR A 144 11.21 8.18 10.20
N TYR A 145 12.37 7.67 10.58
CA TYR A 145 12.95 6.43 10.05
C TYR A 145 13.17 5.44 11.19
N ILE A 146 12.57 4.26 11.05
CA ILE A 146 12.69 3.18 12.03
C ILE A 146 13.95 2.38 11.72
N THR A 147 14.77 2.15 12.74
CA THR A 147 16.05 1.41 12.63
C THR A 147 16.02 0.08 13.35
N SER A 148 15.17 -0.10 14.36
CA SER A 148 15.02 -1.37 15.06
C SER A 148 13.61 -1.54 15.62
N VAL A 149 13.05 -2.74 15.48
CA VAL A 149 11.83 -3.18 16.15
C VAL A 149 12.10 -4.56 16.75
N SER A 150 12.11 -4.63 18.08
CA SER A 150 12.48 -5.85 18.80
C SER A 150 11.66 -6.00 20.08
N ARG A 151 11.52 -7.23 20.57
CA ARG A 151 10.97 -7.44 21.91
C ARG A 151 12.02 -7.17 22.97
N LEU A 152 11.60 -6.47 24.02
CA LEU A 152 12.33 -6.50 25.27
C LEU A 152 11.80 -7.64 26.14
N TYR A 153 12.74 -8.49 26.57
CA TYR A 153 12.54 -9.34 27.72
C TYR A 153 13.09 -8.59 28.93
N ARG A 154 12.23 -7.92 29.67
CA ARG A 154 12.64 -7.37 30.97
C ARG A 154 12.70 -8.54 31.96
N GLY A 155 13.87 -9.17 32.06
CA GLY A 155 14.19 -10.01 33.20
C GLY A 155 14.31 -9.11 34.43
N GLN A 156 13.83 -9.56 35.59
CA GLN A 156 14.33 -9.02 36.85
C GLN A 156 15.83 -9.26 36.84
N ASP A 157 16.62 -8.18 36.83
CA ASP A 157 18.05 -8.30 37.05
C ASP A 157 18.28 -8.96 38.42
N ASP A 158 19.18 -9.95 38.40
CA ASP A 158 19.73 -10.69 39.53
C ASP A 158 20.38 -9.75 40.56
N ASP A 159 19.61 -9.22 41.50
CA ASP A 159 20.18 -8.59 42.71
C ASP A 159 19.22 -8.69 43.91
N SER A 160 19.07 -9.89 44.45
CA SER A 160 18.92 -10.09 45.91
C SER A 160 18.95 -11.58 46.24
N GLN A 161 20.03 -12.00 46.87
CA GLN A 161 20.03 -13.18 47.73
C GLN A 161 18.97 -12.97 48.83
N ASP A 162 17.86 -13.68 48.80
CA ASP A 162 17.37 -14.45 49.95
C ASP A 162 16.07 -15.22 49.64
N ARG A 163 15.94 -16.34 50.35
CA ARG A 163 14.90 -17.37 50.25
C ARG A 163 13.53 -16.82 50.69
N ASP A 164 12.45 -17.20 50.01
CA ASP A 164 11.47 -18.15 50.56
C ASP A 164 10.23 -18.37 49.67
N ILE A 165 9.59 -19.49 49.97
CA ILE A 165 8.57 -20.25 49.24
C ILE A 165 7.22 -19.51 49.10
N SER A 166 6.52 -19.81 47.99
CA SER A 166 5.08 -19.66 47.74
C SER A 166 4.52 -18.27 47.38
N THR A 167 4.45 -17.99 46.08
CA THR A 167 3.17 -17.66 45.43
C THR A 167 3.32 -17.78 43.91
N GLU A 168 2.46 -18.59 43.28
CA GLU A 168 2.22 -18.57 41.84
C GLU A 168 1.54 -17.24 41.45
N LYS A 169 2.28 -16.13 41.51
CA LYS A 169 1.92 -14.91 40.81
C LYS A 169 2.47 -15.04 39.40
N SER A 170 1.59 -15.31 38.46
CA SER A 170 1.81 -15.21 37.01
C SER A 170 2.82 -14.11 36.68
N ASN A 171 4.03 -14.51 36.28
CA ASN A 171 5.06 -13.64 35.73
C ASN A 171 4.53 -12.94 34.47
N LEU A 172 3.85 -11.80 34.63
CA LEU A 172 3.59 -10.85 33.54
C LEU A 172 4.91 -10.17 33.20
N ILE A 173 5.79 -10.91 32.51
CA ILE A 173 6.89 -10.29 31.76
C ILE A 173 6.22 -9.31 30.80
N ASN A 174 6.41 -8.02 31.01
CA ASN A 174 5.81 -6.99 30.16
C ASN A 174 6.54 -7.03 28.80
N ARG A 175 6.00 -7.82 27.86
CA ARG A 175 6.58 -8.10 26.52
C ARG A 175 6.38 -6.92 25.56
N ASN A 176 6.77 -5.72 25.97
CA ASN A 176 6.65 -4.55 25.14
C ASN A 176 7.62 -4.63 23.94
N TRP A 177 7.14 -4.10 22.82
CA TRP A 177 7.97 -3.79 21.67
C TRP A 177 8.81 -2.57 21.98
N GLU A 178 10.11 -2.68 21.75
CA GLU A 178 11.02 -1.55 21.67
C GLU A 178 11.19 -1.16 20.20
N ILE A 179 10.95 0.12 19.93
CA ILE A 179 10.99 0.70 18.59
C ILE A 179 11.96 1.87 18.62
N ARG A 180 13.07 1.72 17.88
CA ARG A 180 14.14 2.72 17.78
C ARG A 180 14.18 3.30 16.39
N GLY A 181 14.62 4.54 16.30
CA GLY A 181 14.77 5.23 15.04
C GLY A 181 15.36 6.61 15.19
N TYR A 182 15.28 7.40 14.12
CA TYR A 182 15.62 8.81 14.14
C TYR A 182 14.60 9.63 13.36
N GLN A 183 14.41 10.88 13.77
CA GLN A 183 13.68 11.88 13.00
C GLN A 183 14.69 12.80 12.32
N ARG A 184 14.52 13.02 11.02
CA ARG A 184 15.30 13.99 10.26
C ARG A 184 14.64 15.37 10.34
N ILE A 185 15.39 16.35 10.83
CA ILE A 185 14.95 17.74 10.98
C ILE A 185 15.32 18.53 9.72
N ALA A 186 14.70 19.70 9.53
CA ALA A 186 14.87 20.56 8.35
C ALA A 186 16.33 20.97 8.07
N ASP A 187 17.18 21.02 9.09
CA ASP A 187 18.61 21.32 8.99
C ASP A 187 19.46 20.11 8.54
N GLY A 188 18.83 18.95 8.31
CA GLY A 188 19.50 17.70 7.97
C GLY A 188 20.04 16.93 9.17
N SER A 189 19.90 17.44 10.40
CA SER A 189 20.29 16.71 11.62
C SER A 189 19.34 15.55 11.90
N HIS A 190 19.83 14.57 12.66
CA HIS A 190 19.07 13.39 13.06
C HIS A 190 18.89 13.39 14.57
N VAL A 191 17.64 13.34 15.03
CA VAL A 191 17.29 13.20 16.45
C VAL A 191 16.87 11.76 16.70
N PRO A 192 17.66 10.96 17.46
CA PRO A 192 17.30 9.59 17.78
C PRO A 192 16.10 9.54 18.74
N PHE A 193 15.32 8.48 18.65
CA PHE A 193 14.24 8.20 19.59
C PHE A 193 14.17 6.71 19.92
N CYS A 194 13.56 6.41 21.06
CA CYS A 194 13.20 5.07 21.51
C CYS A 194 11.80 5.13 22.12
N LEU A 195 10.89 4.28 21.64
CA LEU A 195 9.52 4.18 22.12
C LEU A 195 9.23 2.74 22.52
N PHE A 196 8.34 2.57 23.50
CA PHE A 196 7.84 1.26 23.90
C PHE A 196 6.36 1.11 23.51
N ALA A 197 5.95 -0.06 23.07
CA ALA A 197 4.55 -0.31 22.71
C ALA A 197 4.06 -1.69 23.16
N GLU A 198 2.81 -1.79 23.62
CA GLU A 198 2.18 -3.10 23.88
C GLU A 198 2.00 -3.88 22.57
N ASN A 199 1.65 -3.19 21.49
CA ASN A 199 1.40 -3.75 20.16
C ASN A 199 2.13 -2.94 19.09
N ALA A 200 2.59 -3.62 18.05
CA ALA A 200 3.18 -3.00 16.87
C ALA A 200 2.46 -3.47 15.59
N ALA A 201 2.30 -2.59 14.61
CA ALA A 201 1.68 -2.92 13.33
C ALA A 201 2.58 -2.54 12.15
N LEU A 202 2.98 -3.53 11.35
CA LEU A 202 3.78 -3.34 10.14
C LEU A 202 2.85 -2.94 8.98
N ALA A 203 2.96 -1.69 8.53
CA ALA A 203 2.19 -1.10 7.44
C ALA A 203 3.12 -0.38 6.44
N THR A 204 4.32 -0.91 6.24
CA THR A 204 5.39 -0.28 5.44
C THR A 204 5.16 -0.36 3.93
N GLY A 205 4.26 -1.23 3.47
CA GLY A 205 4.11 -1.50 2.04
C GLY A 205 5.29 -2.30 1.48
N THR A 206 5.40 -2.34 0.15
CA THR A 206 6.41 -3.13 -0.57
C THR A 206 7.05 -2.37 -1.73
N LEU A 207 6.71 -1.09 -1.95
CA LEU A 207 7.11 -0.33 -3.14
C LEU A 207 8.44 0.42 -2.97
N ASP A 208 9.09 0.27 -1.82
CA ASP A 208 10.22 1.11 -1.43
C ASP A 208 11.54 0.71 -2.12
N SER A 209 11.66 -0.54 -2.57
CA SER A 209 12.86 -1.06 -3.25
C SER A 209 12.47 -1.80 -4.53
N PRO A 210 12.58 -1.18 -5.72
CA PRO A 210 12.33 -1.85 -6.98
C PRO A 210 13.23 -3.08 -7.16
N ALA A 211 12.68 -4.15 -7.75
CA ALA A 211 13.48 -5.32 -8.08
C ALA A 211 14.30 -5.05 -9.36
N HIS A 212 15.57 -5.45 -9.32
CA HIS A 212 16.50 -5.35 -10.44
C HIS A 212 16.63 -6.71 -11.14
N VAL A 213 16.89 -6.67 -12.45
CA VAL A 213 17.15 -7.87 -13.27
C VAL A 213 18.60 -8.35 -13.06
N GLU A 214 19.47 -7.47 -12.56
CA GLU A 214 20.89 -7.69 -12.28
C GLU A 214 21.70 -7.98 -13.55
N ILE A 215 21.52 -7.12 -14.56
CA ILE A 215 22.19 -7.24 -15.87
C ILE A 215 23.10 -6.05 -16.18
N GLU A 216 24.04 -6.28 -17.10
CA GLU A 216 24.95 -5.23 -17.59
C GLU A 216 24.16 -4.04 -18.15
N GLY A 217 24.48 -2.84 -17.65
CA GLY A 217 23.91 -1.57 -18.11
C GLY A 217 22.55 -1.21 -17.53
N GLU A 218 22.02 -1.97 -16.55
CA GLU A 218 20.76 -1.64 -15.89
C GLU A 218 20.80 -0.29 -15.14
N ASP A 219 21.99 0.16 -14.70
CA ASP A 219 22.19 1.44 -14.01
C ASP A 219 22.28 2.66 -14.95
N PHE A 220 22.10 2.48 -16.27
CA PHE A 220 22.17 3.62 -17.19
C PHE A 220 21.00 4.59 -16.98
N PRO A 221 21.20 5.92 -17.17
CA PRO A 221 20.18 6.94 -16.88
C PRO A 221 18.87 6.84 -17.68
N PHE A 222 18.84 6.05 -18.76
CA PHE A 222 17.65 5.82 -19.58
C PHE A 222 16.83 4.60 -19.13
N VAL A 223 17.30 3.89 -18.10
CA VAL A 223 16.63 2.74 -17.50
C VAL A 223 15.94 3.21 -16.21
N PHE A 224 14.62 3.13 -16.20
CA PHE A 224 13.77 3.53 -15.09
C PHE A 224 13.26 2.31 -14.34
N HIS A 225 13.14 2.41 -13.01
CA HIS A 225 12.56 1.36 -12.17
C HIS A 225 11.24 1.80 -11.50
N SER A 226 10.73 2.96 -11.89
CA SER A 226 9.61 3.65 -11.24
C SER A 226 8.67 4.28 -12.27
N VAL A 227 7.38 4.02 -12.16
CA VAL A 227 6.35 4.64 -13.02
C VAL A 227 6.28 6.16 -12.81
N PRO A 228 6.33 6.71 -11.58
CA PRO A 228 6.44 8.14 -11.36
C PRO A 228 7.64 8.81 -12.06
N GLU A 229 8.83 8.20 -12.01
CA GLU A 229 10.02 8.74 -12.67
C GLU A 229 9.88 8.72 -14.19
N PHE A 230 9.37 7.61 -14.72
CA PHE A 230 9.05 7.47 -16.14
C PHE A 230 8.01 8.50 -16.61
N GLY A 231 6.90 8.66 -15.88
CA GLY A 231 5.88 9.66 -16.17
C GLY A 231 6.43 11.09 -16.11
N ALA A 232 7.31 11.39 -15.16
CA ALA A 232 8.00 12.68 -15.10
C ALA A 232 8.95 12.91 -16.28
N ALA A 233 9.56 11.86 -16.83
CA ALA A 233 10.39 11.95 -18.04
C ALA A 233 9.54 12.24 -19.28
N ILE A 234 8.36 11.60 -19.41
CA ILE A 234 7.37 11.91 -20.47
C ILE A 234 6.95 13.38 -20.39
N ASN A 235 6.52 13.84 -19.20
CA ASN A 235 5.99 15.19 -19.01
C ASN A 235 7.02 16.30 -19.27
N ARG A 236 8.32 16.01 -19.07
CA ARG A 236 9.40 16.94 -19.39
C ARG A 236 9.70 17.05 -20.90
N GLY A 237 9.06 16.22 -21.72
CA GLY A 237 9.36 16.12 -23.15
C GLY A 237 10.67 15.38 -23.44
N ASN A 238 11.29 14.74 -22.44
CA ASN A 238 12.54 13.97 -22.64
C ASN A 238 12.32 12.74 -23.54
N LEU A 239 11.05 12.33 -23.71
CA LEU A 239 10.63 11.20 -24.53
C LEU A 239 9.80 11.64 -25.74
N CYS A 240 9.93 12.90 -26.18
CA CYS A 240 9.28 13.42 -27.38
C CYS A 240 10.27 13.60 -28.54
N GLY A 241 9.99 12.96 -29.68
CA GLY A 241 10.85 13.02 -30.88
C GLY A 241 10.89 11.72 -31.69
N LYS A 242 9.96 11.60 -32.64
CA LYS A 242 9.81 10.64 -33.76
C LYS A 242 10.64 9.32 -33.75
N MET A 243 9.89 8.22 -33.53
CA MET A 243 10.08 6.82 -33.99
C MET A 243 10.67 5.78 -33.02
N ASP A 244 11.53 6.12 -32.06
CA ASP A 244 12.13 5.08 -31.19
C ASP A 244 11.20 4.68 -30.02
N PRO A 245 10.79 3.40 -29.91
CA PRO A 245 9.84 2.94 -28.90
C PRO A 245 10.41 2.96 -27.49
N VAL A 246 9.55 3.01 -26.46
CA VAL A 246 9.93 2.70 -25.08
C VAL A 246 9.89 1.19 -24.84
N LEU A 247 10.90 0.68 -24.16
CA LEU A 247 10.95 -0.71 -23.73
C LEU A 247 10.32 -0.81 -22.33
N ILE A 248 9.28 -1.63 -22.16
CA ILE A 248 8.67 -1.89 -20.87
C ILE A 248 8.89 -3.35 -20.51
N VAL A 249 9.49 -3.62 -19.35
CA VAL A 249 9.84 -4.98 -18.90
C VAL A 249 9.01 -5.35 -17.68
N GLY A 250 8.23 -6.43 -17.78
CA GLY A 250 7.39 -6.91 -16.68
C GLY A 250 6.01 -7.36 -17.18
N SER A 251 5.26 -8.09 -16.35
CA SER A 251 3.91 -8.58 -16.71
C SER A 251 2.89 -8.38 -15.59
N GLY A 252 3.17 -7.42 -14.70
CA GLY A 252 2.31 -7.04 -13.59
C GLY A 252 1.46 -5.81 -13.89
N LEU A 253 0.68 -5.37 -12.90
CA LEU A 253 -0.15 -4.18 -13.03
C LEU A 253 0.67 -2.90 -13.21
N THR A 254 1.78 -2.77 -12.49
CA THR A 254 2.69 -1.64 -12.64
C THR A 254 3.28 -1.55 -14.06
N ALA A 255 3.62 -2.69 -14.68
CA ALA A 255 4.05 -2.72 -16.08
C ALA A 255 2.91 -2.31 -17.02
N ALA A 256 1.67 -2.76 -16.76
CA ALA A 256 0.51 -2.33 -17.53
C ALA A 256 0.23 -0.83 -17.38
N ASP A 257 0.44 -0.24 -16.20
CA ASP A 257 0.35 1.21 -15.98
C ASP A 257 1.37 1.97 -16.82
N ALA A 258 2.61 1.50 -16.88
CA ALA A 258 3.61 2.09 -17.76
C ALA A 258 3.22 1.96 -19.25
N VAL A 259 2.65 0.82 -19.66
CA VAL A 259 2.15 0.63 -21.03
C VAL A 259 1.06 1.64 -21.33
N LEU A 260 0.07 1.81 -20.45
CA LEU A 260 -1.02 2.78 -20.61
C LEU A 260 -0.48 4.21 -20.62
N CYS A 261 0.47 4.55 -19.75
CA CYS A 261 1.11 5.86 -19.69
C CYS A 261 1.81 6.23 -21.01
N ALA A 262 2.61 5.31 -21.55
CA ALA A 262 3.29 5.50 -22.83
C ALA A 262 2.31 5.56 -24.01
N TYR A 263 1.37 4.61 -24.05
CA TYR A 263 0.39 4.47 -25.12
C TYR A 263 -0.54 5.69 -25.22
N ASN A 264 -1.03 6.19 -24.09
CA ASN A 264 -1.88 7.40 -24.04
C ASN A 264 -1.11 8.67 -24.39
N SER A 265 0.22 8.63 -24.32
CA SER A 265 1.12 9.72 -24.73
C SER A 265 1.58 9.58 -26.19
N ASN A 266 1.01 8.64 -26.96
CA ASN A 266 1.39 8.32 -28.35
C ASN A 266 2.87 7.92 -28.52
N ILE A 267 3.41 7.21 -27.53
CA ILE A 267 4.77 6.68 -27.57
C ILE A 267 4.72 5.18 -27.90
N PRO A 268 5.36 4.71 -28.99
CA PRO A 268 5.37 3.30 -29.35
C PRO A 268 5.98 2.43 -28.24
N VAL A 269 5.41 1.25 -27.98
CA VAL A 269 5.80 0.38 -26.86
C VAL A 269 6.34 -0.96 -27.35
N ILE A 270 7.53 -1.33 -26.89
CA ILE A 270 8.03 -2.71 -26.89
C ILE A 270 7.82 -3.29 -25.49
N HIS A 271 6.88 -4.22 -25.34
CA HIS A 271 6.53 -4.81 -24.05
C HIS A 271 7.12 -6.21 -23.90
N VAL A 272 8.13 -6.37 -23.03
CA VAL A 272 8.88 -7.60 -22.82
C VAL A 272 8.52 -8.26 -21.50
N PHE A 273 8.27 -9.56 -21.53
CA PHE A 273 8.03 -10.31 -20.30
C PHE A 273 8.40 -11.79 -20.41
N ARG A 274 8.87 -12.33 -19.28
CA ARG A 274 9.35 -13.73 -19.18
C ARG A 274 8.24 -14.77 -19.30
N ARG A 275 7.01 -14.41 -18.93
CA ARG A 275 5.87 -15.33 -18.93
C ARG A 275 5.30 -15.52 -20.32
N ARG A 276 4.61 -16.64 -20.54
CA ARG A 276 3.74 -16.83 -21.71
C ARG A 276 2.41 -16.11 -21.48
N VAL A 277 1.78 -15.59 -22.53
CA VAL A 277 0.44 -14.94 -22.42
C VAL A 277 -0.64 -15.91 -21.92
N SER A 278 -0.49 -17.20 -22.19
CA SER A 278 -1.39 -18.26 -21.71
C SER A 278 -1.19 -18.65 -20.24
N ASP A 279 -0.22 -18.07 -19.53
CA ASP A 279 0.07 -18.38 -18.13
C ASP A 279 -1.13 -18.02 -17.22
N PRO A 280 -1.69 -18.97 -16.44
CA PRO A 280 -2.83 -18.70 -15.56
C PRO A 280 -2.48 -17.76 -14.39
N SER A 281 -1.20 -17.61 -14.05
CA SER A 281 -0.72 -16.75 -12.97
C SER A 281 -0.61 -15.27 -13.35
N LEU A 282 -0.94 -14.89 -14.60
CA LEU A 282 -1.04 -13.49 -15.01
C LEU A 282 -2.24 -12.84 -14.34
N ILE A 283 -1.98 -11.74 -13.63
CA ILE A 283 -2.97 -11.03 -12.81
C ILE A 283 -4.18 -10.54 -13.63
N PHE A 284 -4.00 -10.25 -14.91
CA PHE A 284 -5.06 -9.80 -15.82
C PHE A 284 -6.24 -10.78 -15.92
N LYS A 285 -5.99 -12.09 -15.74
CA LYS A 285 -7.04 -13.12 -15.76
C LYS A 285 -7.85 -13.20 -14.48
N GLN A 286 -7.31 -12.65 -13.38
CA GLN A 286 -7.92 -12.67 -12.06
C GLN A 286 -8.73 -11.40 -11.79
N LEU A 287 -8.64 -10.41 -12.68
CA LEU A 287 -9.31 -9.12 -12.51
C LEU A 287 -10.65 -9.11 -13.25
N PRO A 288 -11.74 -8.68 -12.59
CA PRO A 288 -13.02 -8.49 -13.25
C PRO A 288 -12.91 -7.46 -14.39
N LYS A 289 -13.27 -7.86 -15.62
CA LYS A 289 -13.17 -6.98 -16.81
C LYS A 289 -13.97 -5.69 -16.68
N LYS A 290 -15.12 -5.78 -15.99
CA LYS A 290 -16.01 -4.65 -15.71
C LYS A 290 -15.37 -3.59 -14.80
N LEU A 291 -14.52 -4.01 -13.86
CA LEU A 291 -13.85 -3.10 -12.92
C LEU A 291 -12.51 -2.57 -13.44
N TYR A 292 -11.86 -3.31 -14.35
CA TYR A 292 -10.53 -2.98 -14.85
C TYR A 292 -10.41 -3.13 -16.38
N PRO A 293 -11.28 -2.47 -17.17
CA PRO A 293 -11.32 -2.61 -18.63
C PRO A 293 -9.98 -2.24 -19.30
N GLU A 294 -9.25 -1.27 -18.74
CA GLU A 294 -7.96 -0.79 -19.21
C GLU A 294 -6.86 -1.85 -19.10
N TYR A 295 -6.84 -2.62 -18.02
CA TYR A 295 -5.90 -3.74 -17.87
C TYR A 295 -6.23 -4.90 -18.80
N HIS A 296 -7.53 -5.13 -19.05
CA HIS A 296 -7.97 -6.08 -20.07
C HIS A 296 -7.61 -5.62 -21.48
N LYS A 297 -7.61 -4.31 -21.76
CA LYS A 297 -7.10 -3.75 -23.02
C LYS A 297 -5.61 -4.05 -23.18
N VAL A 298 -4.79 -3.80 -22.15
CA VAL A 298 -3.36 -4.15 -22.17
C VAL A 298 -3.17 -5.64 -22.39
N TYR A 299 -3.89 -6.49 -21.66
CA TYR A 299 -3.80 -7.94 -21.81
C TYR A 299 -4.25 -8.42 -23.20
N HIS A 300 -5.28 -7.80 -23.79
CA HIS A 300 -5.68 -8.07 -25.16
C HIS A 300 -4.55 -7.75 -26.13
N MET A 301 -3.92 -6.56 -26.02
CA MET A 301 -2.76 -6.19 -26.82
C MET A 301 -1.58 -7.15 -26.62
N MET A 302 -1.31 -7.60 -25.38
CA MET A 302 -0.29 -8.62 -25.11
C MET A 302 -0.53 -9.90 -25.91
N CYS A 303 -1.79 -10.31 -26.09
CA CYS A 303 -2.18 -11.51 -26.82
C CYS A 303 -2.20 -11.35 -28.35
N THR A 304 -2.72 -10.22 -28.85
CA THR A 304 -2.99 -10.06 -30.30
C THR A 304 -1.88 -9.37 -31.08
N GLN A 305 -1.01 -8.61 -30.41
CA GLN A 305 0.06 -7.82 -31.04
C GLN A 305 1.45 -8.35 -30.65
N SER A 306 1.58 -9.69 -30.66
CA SER A 306 2.87 -10.34 -30.43
C SER A 306 3.79 -10.16 -31.64
N TYR A 307 5.08 -9.96 -31.37
CA TYR A 307 6.09 -9.87 -32.41
C TYR A 307 6.06 -11.11 -33.32
N SER A 308 5.89 -10.87 -34.62
CA SER A 308 6.03 -11.86 -35.68
C SER A 308 7.21 -11.46 -36.57
N VAL A 309 7.97 -12.46 -37.04
CA VAL A 309 9.17 -12.24 -37.88
C VAL A 309 8.83 -11.49 -39.18
N ASP A 310 7.59 -11.61 -39.65
CA ASP A 310 7.10 -11.00 -40.89
C ASP A 310 6.39 -9.65 -40.70
N SER A 311 6.22 -9.18 -39.45
CA SER A 311 5.63 -7.87 -39.15
C SER A 311 6.72 -6.84 -38.90
N SER A 312 6.77 -5.80 -39.74
CA SER A 312 7.45 -4.56 -39.38
C SER A 312 6.87 -4.02 -38.08
N LEU A 313 7.69 -3.38 -37.22
CA LEU A 313 7.28 -2.74 -35.95
C LEU A 313 6.40 -1.49 -36.19
N SER A 314 5.42 -1.60 -37.08
CA SER A 314 4.52 -0.52 -37.50
C SER A 314 3.33 -0.32 -36.56
N SER A 315 3.19 -1.16 -35.54
CA SER A 315 2.19 -1.01 -34.49
C SER A 315 2.72 -0.15 -33.35
N ASP A 316 1.87 0.71 -32.80
CA ASP A 316 2.14 1.51 -31.60
C ASP A 316 2.43 0.65 -30.35
N TYR A 317 2.15 -0.65 -30.42
CA TYR A 317 2.48 -1.61 -29.38
C TYR A 317 2.93 -2.94 -30.00
N THR A 318 3.98 -3.53 -29.44
CA THR A 318 4.47 -4.88 -29.79
C THR A 318 4.84 -5.64 -28.53
N SER A 319 4.27 -6.83 -28.32
CA SER A 319 4.64 -7.71 -27.20
C SER A 319 5.70 -8.75 -27.54
N PHE A 320 6.57 -9.03 -26.58
CA PHE A 320 7.61 -10.05 -26.61
C PHE A 320 7.43 -11.00 -25.42
N PRO A 321 6.45 -11.93 -25.48
CA PRO A 321 6.27 -12.95 -24.47
C PRO A 321 7.44 -13.93 -24.47
N GLN A 322 7.78 -14.50 -23.31
CA GLN A 322 8.90 -15.43 -23.16
C GLN A 322 10.26 -14.86 -23.63
N HIS A 323 10.43 -13.55 -23.45
CA HIS A 323 11.69 -12.86 -23.67
C HIS A 323 12.16 -12.21 -22.38
N HIS A 324 13.45 -12.01 -22.26
CA HIS A 324 14.07 -11.23 -21.18
C HIS A 324 15.13 -10.30 -21.76
N VAL A 325 15.46 -9.26 -21.00
CA VAL A 325 16.57 -8.38 -21.32
C VAL A 325 17.88 -9.06 -20.87
N LEU A 326 18.86 -9.11 -21.76
CA LEU A 326 20.18 -9.67 -21.50
C LEU A 326 21.20 -8.59 -21.11
N SER A 327 21.13 -7.42 -21.76
CA SER A 327 21.97 -6.27 -21.41
C SER A 327 21.41 -4.98 -22.01
N PHE A 328 21.76 -3.87 -21.38
CA PHE A 328 21.67 -2.52 -21.93
C PHE A 328 23.07 -2.03 -22.28
N LYS A 329 23.19 -1.26 -23.36
CA LYS A 329 24.47 -0.75 -23.87
C LYS A 329 24.51 0.78 -23.81
N PRO A 330 25.72 1.39 -23.72
CA PRO A 330 25.86 2.84 -23.61
C PRO A 330 25.23 3.65 -24.76
N ASP A 331 25.07 3.03 -25.93
CA ASP A 331 24.47 3.64 -27.13
C ASP A 331 22.94 3.47 -27.19
N MET A 332 22.29 3.30 -26.03
CA MET A 332 20.84 3.10 -25.88
C MET A 332 20.33 1.82 -26.55
N LYS A 333 21.20 0.84 -26.82
CA LYS A 333 20.77 -0.46 -27.34
C LYS A 333 20.43 -1.42 -26.21
N CYS A 334 19.41 -2.22 -26.44
CA CYS A 334 18.98 -3.30 -25.57
C CYS A 334 19.08 -4.63 -26.33
N VAL A 335 19.66 -5.65 -25.70
CA VAL A 335 19.69 -7.01 -26.23
C VAL A 335 18.60 -7.83 -25.55
N LEU A 336 17.60 -8.25 -26.31
CA LEU A 336 16.59 -9.19 -25.86
C LEU A 336 16.98 -10.62 -26.22
N GLN A 337 16.65 -11.56 -25.36
CA GLN A 337 16.82 -12.99 -25.61
C GLN A 337 15.51 -13.75 -25.38
N SER A 338 15.12 -14.59 -26.34
CA SER A 338 14.00 -15.52 -26.20
C SER A 338 14.39 -16.74 -25.36
N VAL A 339 13.40 -17.49 -24.88
CA VAL A 339 13.62 -18.82 -24.26
C VAL A 339 14.30 -19.83 -25.18
N SER A 340 14.20 -19.65 -26.51
CA SER A 340 14.90 -20.45 -27.52
C SER A 340 16.31 -19.93 -27.84
N ALA A 341 16.85 -19.06 -26.98
CA ALA A 341 18.17 -18.42 -27.07
C ALA A 341 18.38 -17.48 -28.27
N TRP A 342 17.33 -17.14 -29.03
CA TRP A 342 17.41 -16.17 -30.11
C TRP A 342 17.59 -14.77 -29.54
N LYS A 343 18.58 -14.04 -30.07
CA LYS A 343 18.91 -12.69 -29.63
C LYS A 343 18.45 -11.67 -30.65
N LYS A 344 17.91 -10.55 -30.17
CA LYS A 344 17.52 -9.41 -31.00
C LYS A 344 17.92 -8.11 -30.33
N ILE A 345 18.37 -7.16 -31.13
CA ILE A 345 18.83 -5.86 -30.66
C ILE A 345 17.78 -4.82 -31.01
N PHE A 346 17.42 -3.99 -30.03
CA PHE A 346 16.52 -2.85 -30.18
C PHE A 346 17.20 -1.59 -29.69
N LYS A 347 16.79 -0.44 -30.21
CA LYS A 347 17.23 0.86 -29.74
C LYS A 347 16.02 1.60 -29.15
N PRO A 348 15.71 1.41 -27.87
CA PRO A 348 14.64 2.16 -27.24
C PRO A 348 15.02 3.63 -26.95
N SER A 349 14.01 4.49 -26.83
CA SER A 349 14.15 5.85 -26.31
C SER A 349 14.30 5.88 -24.78
N ALA A 350 13.73 4.89 -24.10
CA ALA A 350 13.94 4.60 -22.69
C ALA A 350 13.57 3.14 -22.38
N ALA A 351 14.10 2.60 -21.28
CA ALA A 351 13.69 1.31 -20.74
C ALA A 351 13.02 1.51 -19.38
N VAL A 352 11.95 0.78 -19.10
CA VAL A 352 11.21 0.83 -17.83
C VAL A 352 11.08 -0.58 -17.29
N VAL A 353 11.85 -0.90 -16.26
CA VAL A 353 11.97 -2.24 -15.67
C VAL A 353 11.08 -2.34 -14.43
N LEU A 354 9.94 -3.01 -14.59
CA LEU A 354 8.85 -3.09 -13.62
C LEU A 354 8.53 -4.56 -13.31
N ILE A 355 9.50 -5.25 -12.73
CA ILE A 355 9.44 -6.69 -12.45
C ILE A 355 8.97 -7.04 -11.03
N GLY A 356 8.57 -6.01 -10.26
CA GLY A 356 8.16 -6.12 -8.87
C GLY A 356 9.06 -5.28 -7.97
N SER A 357 8.86 -5.42 -6.67
CA SER A 357 9.59 -4.69 -5.64
C SER A 357 9.67 -5.51 -4.36
N HIS A 358 10.60 -5.14 -3.49
CA HIS A 358 10.87 -5.80 -2.22
C HIS A 358 10.51 -4.86 -1.06
N PRO A 359 9.88 -5.37 0.01
CA PRO A 359 9.70 -4.58 1.21
C PRO A 359 11.04 -4.32 1.90
N ILE A 360 11.22 -3.12 2.44
CA ILE A 360 12.37 -2.79 3.28
C ILE A 360 12.02 -3.11 4.73
N LEU A 361 12.57 -4.23 5.23
CA LEU A 361 12.34 -4.72 6.60
C LEU A 361 13.64 -4.83 7.41
N SER A 362 14.69 -4.09 7.02
CA SER A 362 16.01 -4.12 7.67
C SER A 362 15.99 -3.74 9.16
N PHE A 363 14.92 -3.08 9.62
CA PHE A 363 14.69 -2.76 11.02
C PHE A 363 14.18 -3.96 11.85
N LEU A 364 13.90 -5.09 11.22
CA LEU A 364 13.58 -6.36 11.89
C LEU A 364 14.79 -7.29 11.83
N LYS A 365 14.92 -8.16 12.84
CA LYS A 365 15.91 -9.25 12.84
C LYS A 365 15.74 -10.09 11.56
N ASP A 366 16.87 -10.37 10.90
CA ASP A 366 16.93 -11.17 9.66
C ASP A 366 15.95 -10.68 8.58
N GLN A 367 15.74 -9.35 8.49
CA GLN A 367 14.78 -8.71 7.59
C GLN A 367 13.34 -9.23 7.74
N GLY A 368 12.98 -9.75 8.92
CA GLY A 368 11.68 -10.33 9.18
C GLY A 368 11.41 -11.65 8.46
N CYS A 369 12.41 -12.33 7.88
CA CYS A 369 12.21 -13.60 7.15
C CYS A 369 11.42 -14.64 7.98
N TYR A 370 11.70 -14.68 9.28
CA TYR A 370 11.02 -15.58 10.22
C TYR A 370 9.50 -15.38 10.25
N LEU A 371 8.98 -14.19 9.96
CA LEU A 371 7.55 -13.88 9.91
C LEU A 371 6.85 -14.44 8.67
N GLY A 372 7.59 -14.83 7.63
CA GLY A 372 7.02 -15.27 6.35
C GLY A 372 6.52 -16.70 6.39
N ARG A 373 5.58 -17.05 5.50
CA ARG A 373 5.10 -18.45 5.34
C ARG A 373 6.25 -19.46 5.14
N LYS A 374 7.34 -19.01 4.52
CA LYS A 374 8.62 -19.73 4.38
C LYS A 374 9.69 -18.98 5.17
N SER A 375 9.95 -19.42 6.40
CA SER A 375 10.84 -18.73 7.36
C SER A 375 12.28 -18.53 6.87
N SER A 376 12.74 -19.31 5.89
CA SER A 376 14.11 -19.26 5.34
C SER A 376 14.23 -18.40 4.07
N GLN A 377 13.13 -17.79 3.61
CA GLN A 377 13.12 -16.97 2.40
C GLN A 377 12.79 -15.50 2.75
N PRO A 378 13.30 -14.53 1.97
CA PRO A 378 12.92 -13.14 2.12
C PRO A 378 11.40 -12.93 2.01
N ILE A 379 10.86 -11.94 2.72
CA ILE A 379 9.48 -11.51 2.55
C ILE A 379 9.32 -10.87 1.16
N THR A 380 8.29 -11.25 0.43
CA THR A 380 7.97 -10.69 -0.89
C THR A 380 6.46 -10.56 -1.06
N CYS A 381 6.02 -9.60 -1.86
CA CYS A 381 4.59 -9.29 -2.07
C CYS A 381 3.78 -10.39 -2.79
N LYS A 382 4.41 -11.47 -3.27
CA LYS A 382 3.75 -12.58 -3.97
C LYS A 382 4.29 -13.97 -3.63
N GLY A 383 5.59 -14.11 -3.36
CA GLY A 383 6.23 -15.42 -3.19
C GLY A 383 6.26 -15.92 -1.74
N ASN A 384 6.37 -15.00 -0.78
CA ASN A 384 6.51 -15.30 0.64
C ASN A 384 5.96 -14.12 1.48
N LEU A 385 4.66 -14.15 1.73
CA LEU A 385 3.96 -13.13 2.51
C LEU A 385 4.23 -13.32 4.00
N VAL A 386 4.07 -12.24 4.78
CA VAL A 386 3.99 -12.32 6.24
C VAL A 386 2.79 -13.19 6.60
N GLU A 387 3.02 -14.17 7.47
CA GLU A 387 2.00 -15.12 7.89
C GLU A 387 1.19 -14.55 9.06
N ILE A 388 -0.09 -14.30 8.81
CA ILE A 388 -1.03 -13.71 9.77
C ILE A 388 -2.24 -14.60 10.00
N ASP A 389 -2.90 -14.42 11.13
CA ASP A 389 -4.27 -14.87 11.33
C ASP A 389 -5.20 -14.00 10.46
N THR A 390 -6.02 -14.63 9.62
CA THR A 390 -6.79 -13.94 8.58
C THR A 390 -7.93 -13.07 9.12
N TYR A 391 -8.32 -13.24 10.39
CA TYR A 391 -9.41 -12.48 11.01
C TYR A 391 -8.90 -11.33 11.87
N THR A 392 -7.75 -11.50 12.51
CA THR A 392 -7.17 -10.54 13.45
C THR A 392 -5.99 -9.76 12.87
N TYR A 393 -5.39 -10.25 11.79
CA TYR A 393 -4.18 -9.71 11.14
C TYR A 393 -2.94 -9.72 12.05
N GLU A 394 -2.99 -10.49 13.14
CA GLU A 394 -1.84 -10.73 14.01
C GLU A 394 -0.89 -11.72 13.35
N CYS A 395 0.42 -11.46 13.41
CA CYS A 395 1.46 -12.35 12.94
C CYS A 395 1.41 -13.66 13.74
N ILE A 396 1.27 -14.80 13.05
CA ILE A 396 1.15 -16.13 13.68
C ILE A 396 2.36 -16.44 14.57
N LYS A 397 3.52 -15.95 14.18
CA LYS A 397 4.81 -16.24 14.83
C LYS A 397 5.20 -15.21 15.87
N GLU A 398 4.47 -14.10 15.99
CA GLU A 398 4.78 -13.01 16.92
C GLU A 398 3.50 -12.38 17.50
N ALA A 399 3.20 -12.71 18.76
CA ALA A 399 2.05 -12.13 19.47
C ALA A 399 2.16 -10.59 19.59
N ASN A 400 1.05 -9.87 19.48
CA ASN A 400 1.00 -8.41 19.51
C ASN A 400 1.81 -7.72 18.39
N LEU A 401 2.27 -8.46 17.37
CA LEU A 401 2.73 -7.89 16.12
C LEU A 401 1.65 -8.11 15.07
N PHE A 402 1.26 -7.06 14.39
CA PHE A 402 0.30 -7.11 13.30
C PHE A 402 1.00 -6.77 11.99
N ALA A 403 0.48 -7.26 10.87
CA ALA A 403 0.96 -6.88 9.54
C ALA A 403 -0.22 -6.60 8.61
N LEU A 404 -0.11 -5.54 7.80
CA LEU A 404 -1.19 -5.06 6.94
C LEU A 404 -0.69 -4.71 5.53
N GLY A 405 -1.62 -4.66 4.59
CA GLY A 405 -1.34 -4.20 3.24
C GLY A 405 -0.53 -5.21 2.40
N PRO A 406 0.32 -4.75 1.48
CA PRO A 406 1.04 -5.64 0.56
C PRO A 406 1.92 -6.70 1.24
N LEU A 407 2.33 -6.51 2.51
CA LEU A 407 3.08 -7.50 3.28
C LEU A 407 2.32 -8.81 3.50
N VAL A 408 0.98 -8.74 3.56
CA VAL A 408 0.09 -9.90 3.78
C VAL A 408 -0.70 -10.29 2.53
N GLY A 409 -0.44 -9.62 1.40
CA GLY A 409 -1.06 -9.91 0.10
C GLY A 409 -2.09 -8.86 -0.34
N ASP A 410 -2.47 -7.93 0.54
CA ASP A 410 -3.44 -6.87 0.23
C ASP A 410 -2.79 -5.79 -0.64
N SER A 411 -2.69 -6.08 -1.94
CA SER A 411 -2.00 -5.22 -2.90
C SER A 411 -2.88 -4.10 -3.48
N PHE A 412 -4.19 -4.17 -3.28
CA PHE A 412 -5.14 -3.15 -3.74
C PHE A 412 -5.59 -2.28 -2.58
N VAL A 413 -5.65 -0.97 -2.84
CA VAL A 413 -6.06 0.03 -1.85
C VAL A 413 -7.45 -0.25 -1.27
N GLY A 414 -8.34 -0.84 -2.06
CA GLY A 414 -9.67 -1.25 -1.62
C GLY A 414 -9.66 -2.30 -0.49
N PHE A 415 -8.65 -3.16 -0.44
CA PHE A 415 -8.57 -4.25 0.55
C PHE A 415 -7.96 -3.81 1.89
N LEU A 416 -7.26 -2.67 1.93
CA LEU A 416 -6.51 -2.23 3.11
C LEU A 416 -7.39 -1.93 4.33
N LYS A 417 -8.68 -1.64 4.10
CA LYS A 417 -9.67 -1.39 5.16
C LYS A 417 -9.96 -2.67 5.97
N GLY A 418 -9.95 -3.84 5.32
CA GLY A 418 -10.21 -5.12 5.96
C GLY A 418 -9.17 -5.43 7.04
N GLY A 419 -7.89 -5.26 6.72
CA GLY A 419 -6.82 -5.42 7.70
C GLY A 419 -6.92 -4.47 8.88
N ALA A 420 -7.19 -3.18 8.63
CA ALA A 420 -7.36 -2.20 9.69
C ALA A 420 -8.51 -2.57 10.64
N LEU A 421 -9.61 -3.10 10.09
CA LEU A 421 -10.76 -3.56 10.87
C LEU A 421 -10.41 -4.78 11.73
N GLY A 422 -9.73 -5.78 11.16
CA GLY A 422 -9.30 -6.99 11.86
C GLY A 422 -8.45 -6.67 13.08
N VAL A 423 -7.42 -5.82 12.91
CA VAL A 423 -6.55 -5.37 14.01
C VAL A 423 -7.35 -4.62 15.07
N THR A 424 -8.18 -3.66 14.66
CA THR A 424 -8.98 -2.84 15.58
C THR A 424 -9.93 -3.71 16.41
N ARG A 425 -10.61 -4.68 15.78
CA ARG A 425 -11.51 -5.63 16.45
C ARG A 425 -10.76 -6.51 17.43
N CYS A 426 -9.59 -7.02 17.04
CA CYS A 426 -8.74 -7.83 17.90
C CYS A 426 -8.37 -7.08 19.18
N LEU A 427 -7.85 -5.86 19.04
CA LEU A 427 -7.43 -5.01 20.15
C LEU A 427 -8.60 -4.59 21.05
N ALA A 428 -9.74 -4.21 20.47
CA ALA A 428 -10.94 -3.87 21.24
C ALA A 428 -11.45 -5.07 22.06
N THR A 429 -11.41 -6.27 21.49
CA THR A 429 -11.80 -7.50 22.19
C THR A 429 -10.86 -7.81 23.35
N ARG A 430 -9.54 -7.64 23.16
CA ARG A 430 -8.54 -7.79 24.24
C ARG A 430 -8.77 -6.78 25.36
N GLN A 431 -9.05 -5.53 25.02
CA GLN A 431 -9.30 -4.47 26.00
C GLN A 431 -10.54 -4.77 26.86
N LYS A 432 -11.65 -5.22 26.24
CA LYS A 432 -12.86 -5.66 26.98
C LYS A 432 -12.55 -6.81 27.93
N LYS A 433 -11.81 -7.81 27.47
CA LYS A 433 -11.39 -8.95 28.32
C LYS A 433 -10.52 -8.50 29.50
N LYS A 434 -9.55 -7.60 29.27
CA LYS A 434 -8.74 -7.00 30.35
C LYS A 434 -9.64 -6.29 31.38
N GLN A 435 -10.60 -5.47 30.93
CA GLN A 435 -11.53 -4.75 31.82
C GLN A 435 -12.41 -5.70 32.67
N HIS A 436 -12.96 -6.77 32.09
CA HIS A 436 -13.74 -7.76 32.83
C HIS A 436 -12.91 -8.45 33.92
N LEU A 437 -11.65 -8.82 33.62
CA LEU A 437 -10.73 -9.42 34.60
C LEU A 437 -10.42 -8.49 35.79
N PHE A 438 -10.33 -7.17 35.56
CA PHE A 438 -10.15 -6.20 36.64
C PHE A 438 -11.39 -6.04 37.51
N VAL A 439 -12.59 -6.08 36.92
CA VAL A 439 -13.86 -5.98 37.65
C VAL A 439 -14.11 -7.22 38.52
N GLU A 440 -13.82 -8.43 38.02
CA GLU A 440 -13.96 -9.67 38.81
C GLU A 440 -12.99 -9.74 39.98
N ARG A 441 -11.77 -9.19 39.85
CA ARG A 441 -10.81 -9.09 40.96
C ARG A 441 -11.16 -8.04 42.01
N GLY A 442 -11.94 -7.02 41.65
CA GLY A 442 -12.35 -5.93 42.55
C GLY A 442 -13.61 -6.21 43.35
N GLY A 443 -14.34 -7.29 43.06
CA GLY A 443 -15.59 -7.66 43.75
C GLY A 443 -15.44 -8.56 44.98
N GLY A 444 -14.20 -8.87 45.39
CA GLY A 444 -13.90 -9.87 46.44
C GLY A 444 -13.79 -9.34 47.87
N ASP A 445 -13.67 -8.03 48.08
CA ASP A 445 -13.58 -7.45 49.43
C ASP A 445 -14.89 -6.77 49.82
N GLY A 446 -15.91 -7.60 50.04
CA GLY A 446 -17.19 -7.24 50.63
C GLY A 446 -17.44 -8.10 51.86
N ILE A 447 -17.24 -7.48 53.03
CA ILE A 447 -17.45 -7.98 54.39
C ILE A 447 -18.63 -8.96 54.53
N ALA A 448 -18.37 -10.12 55.14
CA ALA A 448 -19.28 -10.82 56.05
C ALA A 448 -18.45 -11.56 57.11
#